data_AF-A0A8S8ZBL7-F1
#
_entry.id   AF-A0A8S8ZBL7-F1
#
_cell.length_a   1.000
_cell.length_b   1.000
_cell.length_c   1.000
_cell.angle_alpha   90.00
_cell.angle_beta   90.00
_cell.angle_gamma   90.00
#
_symmetry.space_group_name_H-M   'P 1'
#
loop_
_entity.id
_entity.type
_entity.pdbx_description
1 polymer ?
#
loop_
_entity_poly.entity_id
_entity_poly.type
_entity_poly.pdbx_seq_one_letter_code
_entity_poly.pdbx_strand_id
1 'polypeptide(L)'
;MLEEQICMLLWGQIEPEKGNFDWRVTDIMMKLNEKYNFKTTLFFSVINADRLGPFPSWMGNQAIGETLEGETIRALDSILSRYENIDYVIFAGDIDYHFQRASGSIPTYVEFFDDVYTETKSKHPDVKIGNSMSLENVINKGMEPGGSLN
;
A
#
# COMPACT_ATOMS: atom_id res chain seq x y z
N MET A 1 -5.58 2.47 -25.65
CA MET A 1 -4.59 2.25 -24.59
C MET A 1 -5.10 3.08 -23.42
N LEU A 2 -5.58 2.46 -22.35
CA LEU A 2 -5.94 3.21 -21.14
C LEU A 2 -4.63 3.49 -20.43
N GLU A 3 -4.31 4.76 -20.21
CA GLU A 3 -3.15 5.16 -19.42
C GLU A 3 -3.50 5.00 -17.94
N GLU A 4 -2.61 4.35 -17.18
CA GLU A 4 -2.71 4.19 -15.73
C GLU A 4 -1.83 5.26 -15.05
N GLN A 5 -2.37 5.92 -14.03
CA GLN A 5 -1.64 6.90 -13.23
C GLN A 5 -1.44 6.35 -11.81
N ILE A 6 -0.20 6.40 -11.31
CA ILE A 6 0.09 6.09 -9.92
C ILE A 6 -0.21 7.32 -9.07
N CYS A 7 -1.04 7.15 -8.04
CA CYS A 7 -1.33 8.17 -7.04
C CYS A 7 -0.79 7.71 -5.68
N MET A 8 0.25 8.39 -5.20
CA MET A 8 0.79 8.13 -3.87
C MET A 8 0.00 8.88 -2.82
N LEU A 9 -0.40 8.19 -1.77
CA LEU A 9 -1.22 8.74 -0.70
C LEU A 9 -0.61 8.36 0.65
N LEU A 10 -0.20 9.37 1.40
CA LEU A 10 0.37 9.22 2.74
C LEU A 10 -0.76 9.23 3.76
N TRP A 11 -0.78 8.24 4.65
CA TRP A 11 -1.85 8.09 5.64
C TRP A 11 -2.02 9.35 6.50
N GLY A 12 -0.91 9.93 6.98
CA GLY A 12 -0.98 11.13 7.81
C GLY A 12 -1.52 12.38 7.10
N GLN A 13 -1.51 12.41 5.77
CA GLN A 13 -2.07 13.52 4.99
C GLN A 13 -3.56 13.33 4.74
N ILE A 14 -3.98 12.10 4.44
CA ILE A 14 -5.39 11.82 4.14
C ILE A 14 -6.24 11.71 5.39
N GLU A 15 -5.66 11.30 6.52
CA GLU A 15 -6.37 11.09 7.78
C GLU A 15 -5.54 11.66 8.94
N PRO A 16 -5.47 13.01 9.05
CA PRO A 16 -4.68 13.68 10.08
C PRO A 16 -5.18 13.39 11.50
N GLU A 17 -6.47 13.09 11.67
CA GLU A 17 -7.11 12.66 12.92
C GLU A 17 -7.96 11.41 12.64
N LYS A 18 -8.08 10.49 13.61
CA LYS A 18 -8.78 9.23 13.43
C LYS A 18 -10.24 9.45 12.98
N GLY A 19 -10.59 8.92 11.81
CA GLY A 19 -11.91 9.03 11.19
C GLY A 19 -12.16 10.36 10.46
N ASN A 20 -11.27 11.34 10.58
CA ASN A 20 -11.41 12.67 9.96
C ASN A 20 -10.50 12.75 8.74
N PHE A 21 -11.08 12.46 7.57
CA PHE A 21 -10.33 12.45 6.32
C PHE A 21 -10.27 13.83 5.65
N ASP A 22 -9.08 14.23 5.18
CA ASP A 22 -8.83 15.45 4.41
C ASP A 22 -8.70 15.15 2.92
N TRP A 23 -9.84 15.20 2.23
CA TRP A 23 -9.93 14.86 0.80
C TRP A 23 -9.47 15.96 -0.16
N ARG A 24 -9.08 17.16 0.33
CA ARG A 24 -8.93 18.34 -0.54
C ARG A 24 -7.95 18.13 -1.69
N VAL A 25 -6.78 17.55 -1.41
CA VAL A 25 -5.75 17.30 -2.43
C VAL A 25 -6.11 16.07 -3.27
N THR A 26 -6.53 14.98 -2.63
CA THR A 26 -6.85 13.72 -3.30
C THR A 26 -8.03 13.88 -4.25
N ASP A 27 -9.06 14.66 -3.89
CA ASP A 27 -10.20 14.95 -4.76
C ASP A 27 -9.77 15.66 -6.05
N ILE A 28 -8.82 16.58 -5.97
CA ILE A 28 -8.32 17.29 -7.16
C ILE A 28 -7.61 16.29 -8.07
N MET A 29 -6.73 15.45 -7.51
CA MET A 29 -5.98 14.45 -8.28
C MET A 29 -6.90 13.40 -8.91
N MET A 30 -7.83 12.83 -8.15
CA MET A 30 -8.74 11.80 -8.64
C MET A 30 -9.70 12.35 -9.70
N LYS A 31 -10.25 13.55 -9.51
CA LYS A 31 -11.10 14.20 -10.52
C LYS A 31 -10.35 14.53 -11.80
N LEU A 32 -9.05 14.88 -11.70
CA LEU A 32 -8.21 15.05 -12.89
C LEU A 32 -8.03 13.72 -13.61
N ASN A 33 -7.73 12.63 -12.90
CA ASN A 33 -7.62 11.30 -13.49
C ASN A 33 -8.93 10.88 -14.17
N GLU A 34 -10.08 11.06 -13.51
CA GLU A 34 -11.40 10.81 -14.09
C GLU A 34 -11.65 11.64 -15.35
N LYS A 35 -11.35 12.94 -15.32
CA LYS A 35 -11.53 13.85 -16.46
C LYS A 35 -10.75 13.40 -17.70
N TYR A 36 -9.56 12.82 -17.49
CA TYR A 36 -8.71 12.31 -18.57
C TYR A 36 -8.90 10.80 -18.81
N ASN A 37 -9.89 10.17 -18.17
CA ASN A 37 -10.22 8.75 -18.29
C ASN A 37 -9.04 7.83 -17.93
N PHE A 38 -8.22 8.25 -16.96
CA PHE A 38 -7.16 7.45 -16.39
C PHE A 38 -7.67 6.57 -15.27
N LYS A 39 -7.23 5.32 -15.30
CA LYS A 39 -7.34 4.41 -14.17
C LYS A 39 -6.24 4.72 -13.17
N THR A 40 -6.54 4.57 -11.89
CA THR A 40 -5.60 4.93 -10.82
C THR A 40 -5.10 3.68 -10.12
N THR A 41 -3.78 3.60 -9.98
CA THR A 41 -3.12 2.72 -9.00
C THR A 41 -2.85 3.53 -7.74
N LEU A 42 -3.56 3.22 -6.66
CA LEU A 42 -3.34 3.81 -5.35
C LEU A 42 -2.11 3.15 -4.71
N PHE A 43 -1.10 3.96 -4.40
CA PHE A 43 -0.02 3.55 -3.52
C PHE A 43 -0.27 4.10 -2.11
N PHE A 44 -0.71 3.24 -1.19
CA PHE A 44 -1.01 3.59 0.19
C PHE A 44 0.13 3.14 1.11
N SER A 45 0.93 4.08 1.59
CA SER A 45 2.25 3.82 2.18
C SER A 45 2.19 3.23 3.61
N VAL A 46 1.67 2.01 3.77
CA VAL A 46 1.54 1.30 5.07
C VAL A 46 2.84 0.60 5.46
N ILE A 47 3.49 -0.08 4.51
CA ILE A 47 4.79 -0.72 4.69
C ILE A 47 5.72 -0.20 3.61
N ASN A 48 6.94 0.19 3.97
CA ASN A 48 7.95 0.71 3.05
C ASN A 48 9.31 0.11 3.42
N ALA A 49 9.73 -0.89 2.65
CA ALA A 49 10.91 -1.70 2.91
C ALA A 49 10.93 -2.27 4.33
N ASP A 50 11.82 -1.77 5.19
CA ASP A 50 11.98 -2.18 6.59
C ASP A 50 11.19 -1.34 7.59
N ARG A 51 10.34 -0.42 7.12
CA ARG A 51 9.59 0.53 7.96
C ARG A 51 8.09 0.41 7.76
N LEU A 52 7.35 0.75 8.81
CA LEU A 52 5.91 0.95 8.75
C LEU A 52 5.61 2.45 8.68
N GLY A 53 4.59 2.82 7.89
CA GLY A 53 4.18 4.21 7.70
C GLY A 53 5.12 5.00 6.78
N PRO A 54 4.95 6.34 6.71
CA PRO A 54 4.63 7.18 7.85
C PRO A 54 3.14 7.19 8.23
N PHE A 55 2.88 7.01 9.53
CA PHE A 55 1.53 7.05 10.09
C PHE A 55 1.20 8.41 10.72
N PRO A 56 -0.09 8.80 10.74
CA PRO A 56 -0.53 9.93 11.55
C PRO A 56 -0.26 9.72 13.04
N SER A 57 -0.06 10.84 13.75
CA SER A 57 0.30 10.83 15.18
C SER A 57 -0.67 10.05 16.07
N TRP A 58 -1.96 10.01 15.72
CA TRP A 58 -2.99 9.31 16.51
C TRP A 58 -2.84 7.78 16.49
N MET A 59 -2.12 7.21 15.52
CA MET A 59 -1.82 5.78 15.50
C MET A 59 -0.74 5.41 16.53
N GLY A 60 0.07 6.37 16.99
CA GLY A 60 1.20 6.06 17.87
C GLY A 60 2.17 5.06 17.24
N ASN A 61 2.79 4.22 18.07
CA ASN A 61 3.71 3.19 17.60
C ASN A 61 2.92 1.98 17.08
N GLN A 62 3.15 1.65 15.82
CA GLN A 62 2.49 0.55 15.14
C GLN A 62 3.44 -0.64 14.94
N ALA A 63 2.86 -1.83 14.88
CA ALA A 63 3.51 -3.08 14.53
C ALA A 63 2.55 -3.88 13.61
N ILE A 64 3.08 -4.83 12.85
CA ILE A 64 2.25 -5.76 12.09
C ILE A 64 1.39 -6.57 13.08
N GLY A 65 0.08 -6.63 12.82
CA GLY A 65 -0.92 -7.34 13.63
C GLY A 65 -2.29 -6.67 13.56
N GLU A 66 -3.24 -7.21 14.34
CA GLU A 66 -4.67 -6.89 14.27
C GLU A 66 -5.01 -5.38 14.30
N THR A 67 -4.26 -4.59 15.09
CA THR A 67 -4.53 -3.14 15.19
C THR A 67 -4.20 -2.43 13.87
N LEU A 68 -3.03 -2.67 13.30
CA LEU A 68 -2.63 -2.03 12.04
C LEU A 68 -3.48 -2.53 10.88
N GLU A 69 -3.84 -3.82 10.90
CA GLU A 69 -4.70 -4.45 9.91
C GLU A 69 -6.09 -3.80 9.88
N GLY A 70 -6.78 -3.74 11.02
CA GLY A 70 -8.11 -3.16 11.12
C GLY A 70 -8.14 -1.68 10.72
N GLU A 71 -7.12 -0.90 11.09
CA GLU A 71 -7.02 0.49 10.65
C GLU A 71 -6.72 0.60 9.15
N THR A 72 -5.91 -0.31 8.59
CA THR A 72 -5.59 -0.33 7.15
C THR A 72 -6.84 -0.63 6.34
N ILE A 73 -7.60 -1.66 6.74
CA ILE A 73 -8.88 -2.03 6.13
C ILE A 73 -9.86 -0.86 6.18
N ARG A 74 -9.99 -0.19 7.34
CA ARG A 74 -10.90 0.95 7.50
C ARG A 74 -10.53 2.14 6.62
N ALA A 75 -9.23 2.46 6.54
CA ALA A 75 -8.74 3.55 5.71
C ALA A 75 -8.92 3.25 4.23
N LEU A 76 -8.57 2.03 3.78
CA LEU A 76 -8.78 1.58 2.40
C LEU A 76 -10.27 1.59 2.03
N ASP A 77 -11.15 1.09 2.91
CA ASP A 77 -12.60 1.12 2.70
C ASP A 77 -13.10 2.55 2.46
N SER A 78 -12.67 3.49 3.30
CA SER A 78 -13.04 4.91 3.19
C SER A 78 -12.54 5.54 1.88
N ILE A 79 -11.33 5.20 1.43
CA ILE A 79 -10.73 5.71 0.18
C ILE A 79 -11.44 5.09 -1.03
N LEU A 80 -11.60 3.76 -1.06
CA LEU A 80 -12.17 3.04 -2.19
C LEU A 80 -13.67 3.30 -2.36
N SER A 81 -14.43 3.47 -1.27
CA SER A 81 -15.83 3.91 -1.34
C SER A 81 -16.00 5.32 -1.92
N ARG A 82 -14.95 6.14 -1.93
CA ARG A 82 -15.01 7.51 -2.43
C ARG A 82 -14.68 7.62 -3.92
N TYR A 83 -13.81 6.77 -4.44
CA TYR A 83 -13.22 6.92 -5.77
C TYR A 83 -13.40 5.64 -6.60
N GLU A 84 -14.27 5.69 -7.60
CA GLU A 84 -14.56 4.55 -8.50
C GLU A 84 -13.45 4.31 -9.53
N ASN A 85 -12.55 5.27 -9.73
CA ASN A 85 -11.48 5.19 -10.73
C ASN A 85 -10.20 4.48 -10.23
N ILE A 86 -10.20 3.98 -8.99
CA ILE A 86 -9.09 3.19 -8.44
C ILE A 86 -9.26 1.72 -8.87
N ASP A 87 -8.35 1.24 -9.70
CA ASP A 87 -8.36 -0.14 -10.19
C ASP A 87 -7.38 -1.04 -9.44
N TYR A 88 -6.34 -0.47 -8.84
CA TYR A 88 -5.28 -1.21 -8.15
C TYR A 88 -4.87 -0.52 -6.85
N VAL A 89 -4.61 -1.31 -5.80
CA VAL A 89 -4.01 -0.87 -4.53
C VAL A 89 -2.68 -1.57 -4.31
N ILE A 90 -1.63 -0.78 -4.09
CA ILE A 90 -0.36 -1.22 -3.52
C ILE A 90 -0.27 -0.64 -2.13
N PHE A 91 -0.17 -1.47 -1.09
CA PHE A 91 -0.07 -0.99 0.30
C PHE A 91 1.24 -1.36 1.01
N ALA A 92 2.06 -2.21 0.38
CA ALA A 92 3.42 -2.48 0.81
C ALA A 92 4.43 -2.25 -0.32
N GLY A 93 5.43 -1.41 -0.03
CA GLY A 93 6.55 -1.04 -0.88
C GLY A 93 7.81 -1.84 -0.56
N ASP A 94 8.53 -2.32 -1.59
CA ASP A 94 9.90 -2.86 -1.48
C ASP A 94 10.11 -3.92 -0.38
N ILE A 95 9.12 -4.77 -0.15
CA ILE A 95 9.09 -5.71 0.99
C ILE A 95 10.16 -6.80 0.92
N ASP A 96 10.68 -7.08 -0.27
CA ASP A 96 11.80 -7.98 -0.50
C ASP A 96 13.02 -7.60 0.35
N TYR A 97 13.26 -6.30 0.57
CA TYR A 97 14.37 -5.82 1.39
C TYR A 97 14.29 -6.34 2.84
N HIS A 98 13.09 -6.32 3.41
CA HIS A 98 12.86 -6.85 4.76
C HIS A 98 13.01 -8.38 4.79
N PHE A 99 12.38 -9.08 3.86
CA PHE A 99 12.35 -10.55 3.85
C PHE A 99 13.71 -11.19 3.58
N GLN A 100 14.61 -10.51 2.88
CA GLN A 100 15.99 -10.99 2.73
C GLN A 100 16.75 -11.06 4.05
N ARG A 101 16.47 -10.15 4.98
CA ARG A 101 17.17 -10.01 6.26
C ARG A 101 16.45 -10.71 7.42
N ALA A 102 15.13 -10.80 7.33
CA ALA A 102 14.26 -11.30 8.38
C ALA A 102 13.25 -12.32 7.83
N SER A 103 13.71 -13.36 7.14
CA SER A 103 12.81 -14.37 6.53
C SER A 103 11.86 -15.04 7.53
N GLY A 104 12.22 -15.09 8.82
CA GLY A 104 11.35 -15.58 9.89
C GLY A 104 10.10 -14.75 10.14
N SER A 105 10.02 -13.49 9.67
CA SER A 105 8.82 -12.65 9.79
C SER A 105 7.79 -12.90 8.69
N ILE A 106 8.15 -13.63 7.62
CA ILE A 106 7.27 -13.87 6.46
C ILE A 106 5.87 -14.36 6.87
N PRO A 107 5.71 -15.36 7.78
CA PRO A 107 4.37 -15.83 8.16
C PRO A 107 3.45 -14.72 8.70
N THR A 108 3.99 -13.82 9.52
CA THR A 108 3.23 -12.69 10.09
C THR A 108 2.82 -11.66 9.04
N TYR A 109 3.65 -11.46 8.00
CA TYR A 109 3.29 -10.59 6.88
C TYR A 109 2.28 -11.23 5.95
N VAL A 110 2.34 -12.55 5.75
CA VAL A 110 1.34 -13.30 4.96
C VAL A 110 -0.03 -13.17 5.61
N GLU A 111 -0.13 -13.41 6.92
CA GLU A 111 -1.37 -13.22 7.69
C GLU A 111 -1.94 -11.80 7.50
N PHE A 112 -1.12 -10.78 7.77
CA PHE A 112 -1.50 -9.38 7.57
C PHE A 112 -1.97 -9.07 6.14
N PHE A 113 -1.28 -9.59 5.12
CA PHE A 113 -1.67 -9.36 3.73
C PHE A 113 -2.96 -10.08 3.33
N ASP A 114 -3.14 -11.32 3.79
CA ASP A 114 -4.31 -12.12 3.50
C ASP A 114 -5.56 -11.53 4.15
N ASP A 115 -5.45 -11.02 5.38
CA ASP A 115 -6.57 -10.40 6.09
C ASP A 115 -6.96 -9.05 5.48
N VAL A 116 -5.99 -8.17 5.21
CA VAL A 116 -6.24 -6.90 4.50
C VAL A 116 -6.85 -7.17 3.11
N TYR A 117 -6.33 -8.15 2.38
CA TYR A 117 -6.85 -8.55 1.07
C TYR A 117 -8.30 -9.04 1.17
N THR A 118 -8.56 -10.01 2.04
CA THR A 118 -9.85 -10.69 2.16
C THR A 118 -10.95 -9.69 2.54
N GLU A 119 -10.71 -8.91 3.58
CA GLU A 119 -11.69 -7.93 4.07
C GLU A 119 -11.92 -6.80 3.06
N THR A 120 -10.86 -6.27 2.43
CA THR A 120 -11.01 -5.23 1.41
C THR A 120 -11.77 -5.74 0.20
N LYS A 121 -11.45 -6.95 -0.30
CA LYS A 121 -12.13 -7.56 -1.47
C LYS A 121 -13.59 -7.90 -1.18
N SER A 122 -13.95 -8.18 0.07
CA SER A 122 -15.36 -8.44 0.44
C SER A 122 -16.27 -7.22 0.18
N LYS A 123 -15.71 -6.00 0.29
CA LYS A 123 -16.42 -4.73 0.08
C LYS A 123 -16.16 -4.12 -1.30
N HIS A 124 -14.96 -4.31 -1.84
CA HIS A 124 -14.46 -3.73 -3.08
C HIS A 124 -14.00 -4.83 -4.06
N PRO A 125 -14.94 -5.65 -4.60
CA PRO A 125 -14.62 -6.88 -5.32
C PRO A 125 -13.94 -6.65 -6.68
N ASP A 126 -14.03 -5.45 -7.25
CA ASP A 126 -13.44 -5.15 -8.56
C ASP A 126 -12.01 -4.59 -8.47
N VAL A 127 -11.61 -4.11 -7.28
CA VAL A 127 -10.28 -3.54 -7.05
C VAL A 127 -9.24 -4.66 -6.99
N LYS A 128 -8.14 -4.49 -7.72
CA LYS A 128 -6.97 -5.37 -7.62
C LYS A 128 -6.09 -4.92 -6.45
N ILE A 129 -5.50 -5.86 -5.73
CA ILE A 129 -4.71 -5.56 -4.55
C ILE A 129 -3.40 -6.34 -4.66
N GLY A 130 -2.30 -5.69 -4.30
CA GLY A 130 -1.00 -6.34 -4.21
C GLY A 130 0.03 -5.51 -3.47
N ASN A 131 1.27 -5.94 -3.59
CA ASN A 131 2.45 -5.33 -3.00
C ASN A 131 3.51 -5.15 -4.08
N SER A 132 4.46 -4.26 -3.85
CA SER A 132 5.60 -4.09 -4.76
C SER A 132 6.86 -4.71 -4.18
N MET A 133 7.70 -5.22 -5.08
CA MET A 133 9.03 -5.76 -4.80
C MET A 133 10.00 -5.20 -5.83
N SER A 134 11.23 -4.96 -5.39
CA SER A 134 12.32 -4.55 -6.28
C SER A 134 12.76 -5.73 -7.14
N LEU A 135 12.68 -5.56 -8.46
CA LEU A 135 13.17 -6.54 -9.43
C LEU A 135 14.67 -6.81 -9.25
N GLU A 136 15.44 -5.76 -8.98
CA GLU A 136 16.89 -5.81 -8.73
C GLU A 136 17.20 -6.74 -7.55
N ASN A 137 16.50 -6.54 -6.44
CA ASN A 137 16.72 -7.31 -5.22
C ASN A 137 16.26 -8.77 -5.38
N VAL A 138 15.30 -9.04 -6.27
CA VAL A 138 14.84 -10.40 -6.56
C VAL A 138 15.79 -11.13 -7.50
N ILE A 139 16.15 -10.52 -8.63
CA ILE A 139 17.00 -11.16 -9.66
C ILE A 139 18.44 -11.26 -9.19
N ASN A 140 18.98 -10.21 -8.56
CA ASN A 140 20.40 -10.15 -8.18
C ASN A 140 20.65 -10.62 -6.75
N LYS A 141 19.72 -11.38 -6.18
CA LYS A 141 19.85 -11.91 -4.82
C LYS A 141 21.09 -12.81 -4.73
N GLY A 142 22.05 -12.40 -3.89
CA GLY A 142 23.31 -13.15 -3.69
C GLY A 142 24.42 -12.81 -4.69
N MET A 143 24.21 -11.83 -5.57
CA MET A 143 25.25 -11.33 -6.47
C MET A 143 26.08 -10.24 -5.77
N GLU A 144 27.40 -10.32 -5.91
CA GLU A 144 28.34 -9.27 -5.50
C GLU A 144 28.37 -8.12 -6.53
N PRO A 145 28.88 -6.93 -6.14
CA PRO A 145 29.12 -5.85 -7.10
C PRO A 145 29.98 -6.34 -8.28
N GLY A 146 29.44 -6.30 -9.50
CA GLY A 146 30.07 -6.84 -10.70
C GLY A 146 29.44 -8.13 -11.24
N GLY A 147 28.45 -8.69 -10.53
CA GLY A 147 27.59 -9.76 -11.03
C GLY A 147 28.11 -11.18 -10.82
N SER A 148 29.07 -11.39 -9.93
CA SER A 148 29.49 -12.73 -9.49
C SER A 148 28.57 -13.25 -8.39
N LEU A 149 28.27 -14.55 -8.40
CA LEU A 149 27.62 -15.25 -7.29
C LEU A 149 28.71 -15.75 -6.31
N ASN A 150 28.43 -15.66 -5.01
CA ASN A 150 29.24 -16.29 -3.96
C ASN A 150 29.11 -17.81 -3.95
#